data_AF-A0A7U6KQI2-F1
#
_entry.id   AF-A0A7U6KQI2-F1
#
_cell.length_a   1.000
_cell.length_b   1.000
_cell.length_c   1.000
_cell.angle_alpha   90.00
_cell.angle_beta   90.00
_cell.angle_gamma   90.00
#
_symmetry.space_group_name_H-M   'P 1'
#
loop_
_entity.id
_entity.type
_entity.pdbx_description
1 polymer ?
#
loop_
_entity_poly.entity_id
_entity_poly.type
_entity_poly.pdbx_seq_one_letter_code
_entity_poly.pdbx_strand_id
1 'polypeptide(L)'
;MCQIVPTQGKLKPVSDNLKSEAKIIAELATHVLGADSSIPWLAMSEDFDLIRDYIAQAINGFENFNQRIRTNERGFHLYHAARHRVWNTESGKAQFEVPHYSITYVAAQMADTHDIDHEDTTQKVWQLTSVRSHDQFNTMIFGFKDRYRQTNRRDVLFMHPDEISRLGWQKEIR
;
A
#
# COMPACT_ATOMS: atom_id res chain seq x y z
N MET A 1 -8.31 -2.72 8.59
CA MET A 1 -9.59 -3.08 7.91
C MET A 1 -9.74 -4.58 8.02
N CYS A 2 -10.81 -5.10 8.63
CA CYS A 2 -10.97 -6.53 8.97
C CYS A 2 -12.13 -7.18 8.22
N GLN A 3 -12.45 -6.70 7.02
CA GLN A 3 -13.53 -7.22 6.20
C GLN A 3 -12.95 -8.04 5.07
N ILE A 4 -13.43 -9.28 4.94
CA ILE A 4 -13.05 -10.21 3.87
C ILE A 4 -14.21 -10.25 2.90
N VAL A 5 -13.97 -9.87 1.65
CA VAL A 5 -14.98 -9.79 0.59
C VAL A 5 -14.58 -10.68 -0.59
N PRO A 6 -15.56 -11.26 -1.32
CA PRO A 6 -15.25 -11.96 -2.55
C PRO A 6 -14.74 -10.97 -3.60
N THR A 7 -13.74 -11.39 -4.36
CA THR A 7 -13.25 -10.64 -5.51
C THR A 7 -13.17 -11.57 -6.71
N GLN A 8 -13.51 -11.04 -7.89
CA GLN A 8 -13.43 -11.80 -9.14
C GLN A 8 -13.04 -10.85 -10.27
N GLY A 9 -12.01 -11.24 -11.03
CA GLY A 9 -11.64 -10.56 -12.27
C GLY A 9 -12.75 -10.74 -13.30
N LYS A 10 -13.16 -9.64 -13.96
CA LYS A 10 -14.20 -9.65 -15.00
C LYS A 10 -13.65 -9.63 -16.43
N LEU A 11 -12.34 -9.42 -16.58
CA LEU A 11 -11.70 -9.28 -17.87
C LEU A 11 -11.35 -10.66 -18.43
N LYS A 12 -11.62 -10.88 -19.71
CA LYS A 12 -11.12 -12.05 -20.43
C LYS A 12 -9.59 -11.93 -20.55
N PRO A 13 -8.82 -12.99 -20.27
CA PRO A 13 -7.39 -12.98 -20.52
C PRO A 13 -7.08 -12.61 -21.98
N VAL A 14 -6.04 -11.80 -22.17
CA VAL A 14 -5.63 -11.33 -23.50
C VAL A 14 -4.93 -12.41 -24.34
N SER A 15 -4.57 -13.55 -23.72
CA SER A 15 -3.90 -14.68 -24.35
C SER A 15 -4.17 -15.94 -23.54
N ASP A 16 -4.27 -17.08 -24.22
CA ASP A 16 -4.40 -18.40 -23.58
C ASP A 16 -3.10 -18.83 -22.88
N ASN A 17 -1.97 -18.16 -23.18
CA ASN A 17 -0.69 -18.37 -22.51
C ASN A 17 -0.57 -17.56 -21.20
N LEU A 18 -1.49 -16.62 -20.93
CA LEU A 18 -1.45 -15.80 -19.73
C LEU A 18 -1.98 -16.60 -18.54
N LYS A 19 -1.10 -16.88 -17.59
CA LYS A 19 -1.41 -17.65 -16.38
C LYS A 19 -1.77 -16.72 -15.21
N SER A 20 -2.65 -17.17 -14.32
CA SER A 20 -2.87 -16.49 -13.04
C SER A 20 -1.61 -16.61 -12.16
N GLU A 21 -1.42 -15.66 -11.25
CA GLU A 21 -0.33 -15.72 -10.28
C GLU A 21 -0.34 -17.03 -9.48
N ALA A 22 -1.53 -17.48 -9.05
CA ALA A 22 -1.71 -18.77 -8.39
C ALA A 22 -1.24 -19.96 -9.25
N LYS A 23 -1.51 -19.95 -10.56
CA LYS A 23 -1.04 -21.00 -11.48
C LYS A 23 0.47 -20.97 -11.67
N ILE A 24 1.06 -19.79 -11.80
CA ILE A 24 2.53 -19.62 -11.91
C ILE A 24 3.21 -20.17 -10.65
N ILE A 25 2.74 -19.78 -9.47
CA ILE A 25 3.28 -20.26 -8.19
C ILE A 25 3.13 -21.77 -8.07
N ALA A 26 1.94 -22.31 -8.39
CA ALA A 26 1.68 -23.74 -8.30
C ALA A 26 2.55 -24.57 -9.23
N GLU A 27 2.69 -24.18 -10.51
CA GLU A 27 3.54 -24.88 -11.46
C GLU A 27 5.02 -24.83 -11.06
N LEU A 28 5.49 -23.70 -10.56
CA LEU A 28 6.85 -23.57 -10.04
C LEU A 28 7.06 -24.46 -8.81
N ALA A 29 6.11 -24.46 -7.88
CA ALA A 29 6.18 -25.30 -6.69
C ALA A 29 6.17 -26.78 -7.05
N THR A 30 5.32 -27.22 -7.99
CA THR A 30 5.33 -28.59 -8.50
C THR A 30 6.64 -28.94 -9.19
N HIS A 31 7.23 -28.03 -9.95
CA HIS A 31 8.51 -28.26 -10.62
C HIS A 31 9.67 -28.38 -9.63
N VAL A 32 9.69 -27.55 -8.58
CA VAL A 32 10.79 -27.48 -7.61
C VAL A 32 10.67 -28.54 -6.51
N LEU A 33 9.46 -28.80 -6.03
CA LEU A 33 9.21 -29.68 -4.87
C LEU A 33 8.82 -31.11 -5.28
N GLY A 34 8.60 -31.36 -6.57
CA GLY A 34 8.12 -32.64 -7.08
C GLY A 34 6.59 -32.74 -7.09
N ALA A 35 6.08 -33.58 -7.99
CA ALA A 35 4.65 -33.85 -8.12
C ALA A 35 4.10 -34.71 -6.96
N ASP A 36 4.98 -35.35 -6.21
CA ASP A 36 4.71 -36.16 -5.03
C ASP A 36 4.71 -35.35 -3.71
N SER A 37 4.82 -34.02 -3.80
CA SER A 37 4.63 -33.12 -2.66
C SER A 37 3.30 -33.39 -1.95
N SER A 38 3.30 -33.39 -0.61
CA SER A 38 2.08 -33.55 0.19
C SER A 38 1.08 -32.40 0.04
N ILE A 39 1.51 -31.28 -0.55
CA ILE A 39 0.66 -30.13 -0.82
C ILE A 39 0.18 -30.21 -2.28
N PRO A 40 -1.14 -30.19 -2.54
CA PRO A 40 -1.70 -30.32 -3.88
C PRO A 40 -1.65 -28.99 -4.67
N TRP A 41 -0.44 -28.51 -4.97
CA TRP A 41 -0.19 -27.19 -5.58
C TRP A 41 -1.03 -26.91 -6.83
N LEU A 42 -1.04 -27.83 -7.80
CA LEU A 42 -1.79 -27.64 -9.04
C LEU A 42 -3.30 -27.54 -8.79
N ALA A 43 -3.84 -28.38 -7.90
CA ALA A 43 -5.27 -28.35 -7.55
C ALA A 43 -5.65 -27.01 -6.89
N MET A 44 -4.80 -26.49 -6.00
CA MET A 44 -5.02 -25.18 -5.37
C MET A 44 -5.09 -24.04 -6.39
N SER A 45 -4.37 -24.13 -7.52
CA SER A 45 -4.43 -23.11 -8.57
C SER A 45 -5.71 -23.14 -9.40
N GLU A 46 -6.40 -24.27 -9.41
CA GLU A 46 -7.63 -24.51 -10.19
C GLU A 46 -8.88 -24.33 -9.33
N ASP A 47 -8.78 -24.67 -8.04
CA ASP A 47 -9.84 -24.51 -7.05
C ASP A 47 -9.36 -23.67 -5.85
N PHE A 48 -9.78 -22.40 -5.84
CA PHE A 48 -9.51 -21.48 -4.74
C PHE A 48 -10.25 -21.85 -3.44
N ASP A 49 -11.24 -22.74 -3.48
CA ASP A 49 -11.88 -23.24 -2.27
C ASP A 49 -10.88 -24.03 -1.42
N LEU A 50 -9.99 -24.82 -2.05
CA LEU A 50 -8.90 -25.51 -1.37
C LEU A 50 -7.96 -24.53 -0.66
N ILE A 51 -7.56 -23.45 -1.33
CA ILE A 51 -6.72 -22.42 -0.70
C ILE A 51 -7.41 -21.86 0.55
N ARG A 52 -8.71 -21.57 0.47
CA ARG A 52 -9.49 -21.04 1.60
C ARG A 52 -9.64 -22.05 2.73
N ASP A 53 -9.74 -23.34 2.43
CA ASP A 53 -9.78 -24.40 3.44
C ASP A 53 -8.45 -24.54 4.17
N TYR A 54 -7.32 -24.40 3.48
CA TYR A 54 -5.99 -24.36 4.13
C TYR A 54 -5.81 -23.09 4.98
N ILE A 55 -6.28 -21.92 4.50
CA ILE A 55 -6.30 -20.69 5.31
C ILE A 55 -7.12 -20.89 6.59
N ALA A 56 -8.29 -21.51 6.49
CA ALA A 56 -9.16 -21.78 7.63
C ALA A 56 -8.53 -22.71 8.68
N GLN A 57 -7.65 -23.62 8.26
CA GLN A 57 -6.90 -24.49 9.17
C GLN A 57 -5.73 -23.79 9.86
N ALA A 58 -5.10 -22.82 9.19
CA ALA A 58 -3.88 -22.18 9.67
C ALA A 58 -4.13 -20.89 10.46
N ILE A 59 -5.25 -20.20 10.22
CA ILE A 59 -5.51 -18.85 10.74
C ILE A 59 -6.86 -18.79 11.45
N ASN A 60 -6.84 -18.52 12.75
CA ASN A 60 -8.06 -18.32 13.55
C ASN A 60 -8.94 -17.20 12.98
N GLY A 61 -10.26 -17.39 13.05
CA GLY A 61 -11.25 -16.44 12.56
C GLY A 61 -11.67 -16.68 11.10
N PHE A 62 -11.03 -17.62 10.40
CA PHE A 62 -11.40 -18.07 9.04
C PHE A 62 -12.20 -19.37 9.01
N GLU A 63 -12.72 -19.84 10.14
CA GLU A 63 -13.54 -21.04 10.22
C GLU A 63 -14.73 -20.92 9.24
N ASN A 64 -15.02 -22.01 8.52
CA ASN A 64 -16.06 -22.06 7.50
C ASN A 64 -15.91 -20.96 6.40
N PHE A 65 -14.68 -20.61 6.00
CA PHE A 65 -14.39 -19.55 5.04
C PHE A 65 -15.29 -19.64 3.80
N ASN A 66 -15.24 -20.78 3.09
CA ASN A 66 -15.98 -21.00 1.85
C ASN A 66 -17.50 -20.80 1.99
N GLN A 67 -18.07 -21.19 3.12
CA GLN A 67 -19.48 -20.94 3.43
C GLN A 67 -19.72 -19.45 3.68
N ARG A 68 -18.94 -18.83 4.57
CA ARG A 68 -19.13 -17.43 4.99
C ARG A 68 -18.95 -16.44 3.86
N ILE A 69 -18.03 -16.69 2.94
CA ILE A 69 -17.78 -15.78 1.81
C ILE A 69 -18.90 -15.85 0.76
N ARG A 70 -19.62 -16.98 0.66
CA ARG A 70 -20.73 -17.18 -0.28
C ARG A 70 -22.07 -16.71 0.29
N THR A 71 -22.34 -16.96 1.58
CA THR A 71 -23.62 -16.62 2.19
C THR A 71 -23.78 -15.11 2.43
N ASN A 72 -22.68 -14.38 2.62
CA ASN A 72 -22.74 -12.95 2.94
C ASN A 72 -22.39 -12.10 1.72
N GLU A 73 -23.34 -11.30 1.22
CA GLU A 73 -23.14 -10.43 0.05
C GLU A 73 -21.98 -9.43 0.23
N ARG A 74 -21.77 -8.96 1.47
CA ARG A 74 -20.67 -8.05 1.83
C ARG A 74 -19.49 -8.77 2.48
N GLY A 75 -19.42 -10.09 2.30
CA GLY A 75 -18.43 -10.94 2.94
C GLY A 75 -18.55 -10.96 4.47
N PHE A 76 -17.46 -11.27 5.17
CA PHE A 76 -17.47 -11.43 6.63
C PHE A 76 -16.35 -10.64 7.31
N HIS A 77 -16.51 -10.38 8.60
CA HIS A 77 -15.49 -9.70 9.40
C HIS A 77 -14.66 -10.69 10.21
N LEU A 78 -13.35 -10.46 10.27
CA LEU A 78 -12.49 -11.05 11.30
C LEU A 78 -12.65 -10.28 12.61
N TYR A 79 -12.48 -10.99 13.72
CA TYR A 79 -12.53 -10.37 15.04
C TYR A 79 -11.40 -9.35 15.20
N HIS A 80 -11.74 -8.16 15.69
CA HIS A 80 -10.79 -7.08 15.94
C HIS A 80 -10.84 -6.70 17.42
N ALA A 81 -9.95 -7.27 18.23
CA ALA A 81 -9.96 -7.16 19.70
C ALA A 81 -10.10 -5.72 20.21
N ALA A 82 -9.34 -4.79 19.62
CA ALA A 82 -9.38 -3.38 20.01
C ALA A 82 -10.74 -2.70 19.77
N ARG A 83 -11.57 -3.18 18.82
CA ARG A 83 -12.95 -2.67 18.63
C ARG A 83 -13.83 -2.98 19.84
N HIS A 84 -13.52 -4.06 20.55
CA HIS A 84 -14.22 -4.53 21.75
C HIS A 84 -13.48 -4.14 23.04
N ARG A 85 -12.50 -3.22 22.96
CA ARG A 85 -11.66 -2.79 24.10
C ARG A 85 -10.89 -3.96 24.75
N VAL A 86 -10.60 -5.01 23.99
CA VAL A 86 -9.71 -6.10 24.39
C VAL A 86 -8.31 -5.76 23.87
N TRP A 87 -7.35 -5.61 24.78
CA TRP A 87 -5.98 -5.25 24.46
C TRP A 87 -5.06 -6.45 24.70
N ASN A 88 -4.44 -6.93 23.63
CA ASN A 88 -3.48 -8.03 23.69
C ASN A 88 -2.09 -7.50 24.09
N THR A 89 -2.03 -6.78 25.21
CA THR A 89 -0.81 -6.24 25.83
C THR A 89 -0.62 -6.93 27.18
N GLU A 90 0.59 -6.92 27.73
CA GLU A 90 0.87 -7.54 29.05
C GLU A 90 -0.02 -6.99 30.17
N SER A 91 -0.38 -5.71 30.11
CA SER A 91 -1.23 -5.04 31.10
C SER A 91 -2.73 -5.26 30.89
N GLY A 92 -3.13 -5.80 29.73
CA GLY A 92 -4.53 -5.87 29.29
C GLY A 92 -5.18 -4.52 29.00
N LYS A 93 -4.40 -3.43 28.92
CA LYS A 93 -4.87 -2.05 28.68
C LYS A 93 -4.26 -1.45 27.41
N ALA A 94 -4.91 -0.40 26.91
CA ALA A 94 -4.33 0.47 25.89
C ALA A 94 -3.05 1.12 26.42
N GLN A 95 -1.98 1.10 25.63
CA GLN A 95 -0.69 1.68 25.97
C GLN A 95 -0.56 3.03 25.29
N PHE A 96 -0.62 4.11 26.07
CA PHE A 96 -0.44 5.47 25.56
C PHE A 96 1.03 5.86 25.68
N GLU A 97 1.60 6.30 24.58
CA GLU A 97 2.96 6.83 24.53
C GLU A 97 2.90 8.28 24.08
N VAL A 98 3.58 9.15 24.83
CA VAL A 98 3.81 10.54 24.44
C VAL A 98 5.21 10.60 23.85
N PRO A 99 5.35 10.89 22.54
CA PRO A 99 6.68 11.00 21.95
C PRO A 99 7.45 12.16 22.58
N HIS A 100 8.66 11.90 23.07
CA HIS A 100 9.54 12.89 23.72
C HIS A 100 10.57 13.52 22.76
N TYR A 101 10.36 13.43 21.45
CA TYR A 101 11.20 14.11 20.48
C TYR A 101 10.64 15.49 20.13
N SER A 102 11.53 16.47 19.97
CA SER A 102 11.15 17.79 19.45
C SER A 102 10.61 17.68 18.03
N ILE A 103 9.56 18.46 17.70
CA ILE A 103 9.14 18.65 16.31
C ILE A 103 10.23 19.47 15.63
N THR A 104 11.11 18.80 14.90
CA THR A 104 12.18 19.46 14.16
C THR A 104 11.82 19.55 12.68
N TYR A 105 11.86 20.76 12.14
CA TYR A 105 11.90 20.97 10.69
C TYR A 105 13.31 20.63 10.20
N VAL A 106 13.47 19.46 9.58
CA VAL A 106 14.77 18.94 9.09
C VAL A 106 15.52 19.98 8.24
N ALA A 107 14.81 20.78 7.45
CA ALA A 107 15.41 21.85 6.65
C ALA A 107 16.11 22.93 7.50
N ALA A 108 15.59 23.26 8.69
CA ALA A 108 16.21 24.22 9.60
C ALA A 108 17.50 23.66 10.21
N GLN A 109 17.50 22.40 10.65
CA GLN A 109 18.72 21.74 11.13
C GLN A 109 19.78 21.56 10.04
N MET A 110 19.38 21.28 8.80
CA MET A 110 20.32 21.16 7.69
C MET A 110 20.93 22.51 7.28
N ALA A 111 20.17 23.60 7.42
CA ALA A 111 20.69 24.96 7.20
C ALA A 111 21.73 25.36 8.27
N ASP A 112 21.57 24.91 9.53
CA ASP A 112 22.50 25.19 10.62
C ASP A 112 23.78 24.33 10.59
N THR A 113 23.74 23.15 9.94
CA THR A 113 24.84 22.16 9.95
C THR A 113 25.72 22.17 8.70
N HIS A 114 25.20 22.72 7.59
CA HIS A 114 26.03 22.99 6.43
C HIS A 114 26.66 24.36 6.63
N ASP A 115 27.95 24.48 6.32
CA ASP A 115 28.76 25.70 6.33
C ASP A 115 28.26 26.65 5.22
N ILE A 116 26.98 27.01 5.27
CA ILE A 116 26.33 27.94 4.38
C ILE A 116 26.74 29.30 4.93
N ASP A 117 27.70 29.95 4.26
CA ASP A 117 28.19 31.30 4.58
C ASP A 117 27.10 32.14 5.26
N HIS A 118 27.27 32.41 6.56
CA HIS A 118 26.29 33.15 7.35
C HIS A 118 26.11 34.61 6.88
N GLU A 119 26.94 35.07 5.94
CA GLU A 119 26.77 36.35 5.25
C GLU A 119 25.70 36.29 4.13
N ASP A 120 25.45 35.10 3.56
CA ASP A 120 24.43 34.88 2.55
C ASP A 120 23.16 34.27 3.16
N THR A 121 22.28 35.16 3.65
CA THR A 121 20.99 34.82 4.29
C THR A 121 19.95 34.20 3.35
N THR A 122 20.32 33.82 2.13
CA THR A 122 19.39 33.21 1.18
C THR A 122 19.06 31.77 1.55
N GLN A 123 17.75 31.43 1.53
CA GLN A 123 17.29 30.05 1.71
C GLN A 123 17.84 29.15 0.58
N LYS A 124 18.64 28.14 0.94
CA LYS A 124 19.28 27.19 -0.02
C LYS A 124 18.82 25.74 0.14
N VAL A 125 18.06 25.43 1.20
CA VAL A 125 17.62 24.07 1.52
C VAL A 125 16.09 24.03 1.50
N TRP A 126 15.49 23.06 0.83
CA TRP A 126 14.04 22.85 0.85
C TRP A 126 13.69 21.48 1.41
N GLN A 127 12.58 21.41 2.14
CA GLN A 127 12.01 20.13 2.53
C GLN A 127 11.20 19.54 1.36
N LEU A 128 11.72 18.48 0.75
CA LEU A 128 10.99 17.73 -0.27
C LEU A 128 9.95 16.83 0.37
N THR A 129 8.69 16.97 -0.04
CA THR A 129 7.59 16.09 0.36
C THR A 129 6.99 15.44 -0.88
N SER A 130 6.78 14.13 -0.83
CA SER A 130 6.06 13.42 -1.88
C SER A 130 4.58 13.32 -1.55
N VAL A 131 3.75 13.49 -2.57
CA VAL A 131 2.29 13.33 -2.47
C VAL A 131 1.81 12.45 -3.61
N ARG A 132 0.76 11.65 -3.36
CA ARG A 132 0.17 10.80 -4.40
C ARG A 132 -0.71 11.63 -5.33
N SER A 133 -0.61 11.38 -6.64
CA SER A 133 -1.56 11.92 -7.61
C SER A 133 -2.91 11.23 -7.49
N HIS A 134 -3.99 11.90 -7.89
CA HIS A 134 -5.33 11.31 -7.95
C HIS A 134 -5.39 10.00 -8.76
N ASP A 135 -4.83 9.98 -9.97
CA ASP A 135 -4.91 8.84 -10.90
C ASP A 135 -3.75 7.84 -10.70
N GLN A 136 -3.32 7.63 -9.46
CA GLN A 136 -2.27 6.67 -9.12
C GLN A 136 -2.64 5.90 -7.87
N PHE A 137 -2.44 4.59 -7.93
CA PHE A 137 -2.45 3.76 -6.73
C PHE A 137 -1.09 3.08 -6.59
N ASN A 138 -0.34 3.49 -5.56
CA ASN A 138 1.05 3.07 -5.35
C ASN A 138 1.91 3.28 -6.61
N THR A 139 2.39 2.24 -7.28
CA THR A 139 3.22 2.35 -8.49
C THR A 139 2.42 2.29 -9.79
N MET A 140 1.14 1.92 -9.72
CA MET A 140 0.27 1.82 -10.89
C MET A 140 -0.27 3.19 -11.27
N ILE A 141 -0.01 3.59 -12.52
CA ILE A 141 -0.47 4.84 -13.12
C ILE A 141 -1.72 4.55 -13.94
N PHE A 142 -2.84 5.17 -13.56
CA PHE A 142 -4.10 5.08 -14.31
C PHE A 142 -4.31 6.24 -15.28
N GLY A 143 -3.57 7.33 -15.08
CA GLY A 143 -3.68 8.54 -15.91
C GLY A 143 -2.58 9.54 -15.58
N PHE A 144 -2.34 10.48 -16.48
CA PHE A 144 -1.34 11.55 -16.28
C PHE A 144 -1.95 12.84 -15.72
N LYS A 145 -3.29 12.92 -15.65
CA LYS A 145 -4.02 14.09 -15.19
C LYS A 145 -4.20 14.03 -13.67
N ASP A 146 -3.72 15.05 -12.98
CA ASP A 146 -4.09 15.29 -11.59
C ASP A 146 -5.14 16.39 -11.56
N ARG A 147 -6.41 16.00 -11.45
CA ARG A 147 -7.55 16.94 -11.43
C ARG A 147 -7.47 17.91 -10.25
N TYR A 148 -6.97 17.46 -9.10
CA TYR A 148 -6.93 18.30 -7.90
C TYR A 148 -5.82 19.34 -7.95
N ARG A 149 -4.70 19.01 -8.60
CA ARG A 149 -3.54 19.91 -8.73
C ARG A 149 -3.43 20.58 -10.10
N GLN A 150 -4.39 20.33 -10.98
CA GLN A 150 -4.52 20.93 -12.30
C GLN A 150 -3.25 20.76 -13.15
N THR A 151 -2.62 19.57 -13.10
CA THR A 151 -1.48 19.21 -13.97
C THR A 151 -1.86 18.04 -14.88
N ASN A 152 -1.31 18.03 -16.10
CA ASN A 152 -1.46 16.97 -17.08
C ASN A 152 -0.20 16.09 -17.22
N ARG A 153 0.78 16.30 -16.33
CA ARG A 153 2.07 15.60 -16.28
C ARG A 153 2.44 15.27 -14.84
N ARG A 154 3.36 14.32 -14.65
CA ARG A 154 3.69 13.73 -13.35
C ARG A 154 5.06 14.14 -12.80
N ASP A 155 5.94 14.55 -13.68
CA ASP A 155 7.25 15.11 -13.42
C ASP A 155 7.15 16.61 -13.10
N VAL A 156 6.41 16.93 -12.04
CA VAL A 156 6.19 18.30 -11.57
C VAL A 156 6.63 18.45 -10.12
N LEU A 157 7.22 19.60 -9.83
CA LEU A 157 7.49 20.07 -8.48
C LEU A 157 6.55 21.21 -8.15
N PHE A 158 5.84 21.11 -7.03
CA PHE A 158 5.05 22.20 -6.49
C PHE A 158 5.90 22.99 -5.51
N MET A 159 5.94 24.31 -5.70
CA MET A 159 6.69 25.24 -4.88
C MET A 159 5.81 26.46 -4.59
N HIS A 160 6.02 27.10 -3.44
CA HIS A 160 5.28 28.31 -3.08
C HIS A 160 5.54 29.42 -4.12
N PRO A 161 4.53 30.18 -4.58
CA PRO A 161 4.71 31.21 -5.61
C PRO A 161 5.78 32.26 -5.27
N ASP A 162 5.88 32.65 -4.00
CA ASP A 162 6.89 33.62 -3.55
C ASP A 162 8.31 33.07 -3.73
N GLU A 163 8.49 31.77 -3.53
CA GLU A 163 9.81 31.13 -3.67
C GLU A 163 10.20 30.95 -5.13
N ILE A 164 9.23 30.61 -5.97
CA ILE A 164 9.40 30.63 -7.44
C ILE A 164 9.86 32.03 -7.89
N SER A 165 9.20 33.07 -7.38
CA SER A 165 9.52 34.47 -7.70
C SER A 165 10.89 34.90 -7.19
N ARG A 166 11.25 34.53 -5.95
CA ARG A 166 12.56 34.80 -5.33
C ARG A 166 13.71 34.20 -6.15
N LEU A 167 13.52 32.99 -6.70
CA LEU A 167 14.49 32.30 -7.54
C LEU A 167 14.52 32.80 -8.99
N GLY A 168 13.66 33.76 -9.35
CA GLY A 168 13.51 34.22 -10.73
C GLY A 168 12.93 33.16 -11.68
N TRP A 169 12.29 32.12 -11.12
CA TRP A 169 11.61 31.09 -11.89
C TRP A 169 10.22 31.57 -12.29
N GLN A 170 9.67 30.91 -13.30
CA GLN A 170 8.29 31.14 -13.73
C GLN A 170 7.54 29.81 -13.69
N LYS A 171 6.29 29.87 -13.26
CA LYS A 171 5.39 28.74 -13.38
C LYS A 171 5.28 28.35 -14.85
N GLU A 172 5.41 27.06 -15.15
CA GLU A 172 5.11 26.56 -16.50
C GLU A 172 3.63 26.84 -16.83
N ILE A 173 3.39 27.66 -17.85
CA ILE A 173 2.06 27.95 -18.40
C ILE A 173 1.94 27.11 -19.67
N ARG A 174 1.11 26.07 -19.64
CA ARG A 174 0.70 25.28 -20.81
C ARG A 174 -0.81 25.14 -20.83
#